data_AF-A0A358DNX1-F1
#
_entry.id   AF-A0A358DNX1-F1
#
_cell.length_a   1.000
_cell.length_b   1.000
_cell.length_c   1.000
_cell.angle_alpha   90.00
_cell.angle_beta   90.00
_cell.angle_gamma   90.00
#
_symmetry.space_group_name_H-M   'P 1'
#
loop_
_entity.id
_entity.type
_entity.pdbx_description
1 polymer ?
#
loop_
_entity_poly.entity_id
_entity_poly.type
_entity_poly.pdbx_seq_one_letter_code
_entity_poly.pdbx_strand_id
1 'polypeptide(L)'
;PTLTALLSRASEAHEQGVVLGLGQSATALARSLGPVGIGLLYDQNMALPYFASAVAAAIALLMIDTLRRDEHLRRAAEAGLG
;
A
#
# COMPACT_ATOMS: atom_id res chain seq x y z
N PRO A 1 3.02 13.27 2.25
CA PRO A 1 1.88 14.12 2.64
C PRO A 1 0.55 13.85 1.92
N THR A 2 0.51 13.16 0.77
CA THR A 2 -0.73 12.83 0.06
C THR A 2 -1.46 11.61 0.65
N LEU A 3 -0.74 10.52 0.94
CA LEU A 3 -1.30 9.29 1.51
C LEU A 3 -1.99 9.51 2.86
N THR A 4 -1.33 10.21 3.78
CA THR A 4 -1.87 10.53 5.11
C THR A 4 -3.14 11.37 5.01
N ALA A 5 -3.21 12.33 4.06
CA ALA A 5 -4.39 13.15 3.84
C ALA A 5 -5.55 12.33 3.24
N LEU A 6 -5.27 11.43 2.30
CA LEU A 6 -6.27 10.51 1.74
C LEU A 6 -6.81 9.58 2.82
N LEU A 7 -5.94 9.01 3.64
CA LEU A 7 -6.29 8.11 4.73
C LEU A 7 -7.15 8.83 5.78
N SER A 8 -6.75 10.04 6.16
CA SER A 8 -7.51 10.91 7.04
C SER A 8 -8.90 11.26 6.50
N ARG A 9 -9.05 11.47 5.18
CA ARG A 9 -10.34 11.76 4.55
C ARG A 9 -11.24 10.53 4.40
N ALA A 10 -10.64 9.34 4.30
CA ALA A 10 -11.35 8.08 4.15
C ALA A 10 -11.75 7.43 5.48
N SER A 11 -11.26 7.94 6.61
CA SER A 11 -11.53 7.41 7.95
C SER A 11 -12.65 8.19 8.63
N GLU A 12 -13.47 7.51 9.42
CA GLU A 12 -14.39 8.19 10.33
C GLU A 12 -13.62 8.90 11.46
N ALA A 13 -14.21 9.96 12.03
CA ALA A 13 -13.56 10.80 13.02
C ALA A 13 -13.07 10.03 14.26
N HIS A 14 -13.80 8.98 14.66
CA HIS A 14 -13.45 8.17 15.83
C HIS A 14 -12.34 7.14 15.54
N GLU A 15 -12.09 6.79 14.26
CA GLU A 15 -11.08 5.82 13.84
C GLU A 15 -9.80 6.49 13.33
N GLN A 16 -9.85 7.78 13.01
CA GLN A 16 -8.79 8.53 12.35
C GLN A 16 -7.41 8.36 13.03
N GLY A 17 -7.36 8.35 14.36
CA GLY A 17 -6.11 8.13 15.11
C GLY A 17 -5.53 6.72 14.90
N VAL A 18 -6.38 5.69 14.89
CA VAL A 18 -5.97 4.29 14.66
C VAL A 18 -5.49 4.11 13.23
N VAL A 19 -6.26 4.60 12.25
CA VAL A 19 -5.93 4.43 10.83
C VAL A 19 -4.64 5.16 10.48
N LEU A 20 -4.47 6.41 10.94
CA LEU A 20 -3.23 7.15 10.77
C LEU A 20 -2.06 6.49 11.49
N GLY A 21 -2.28 5.99 12.72
CA GLY A 21 -1.28 5.26 13.50
C GLY A 21 -0.77 4.01 12.79
N LEU A 22 -1.68 3.19 12.23
CA LEU A 22 -1.33 2.02 11.43
C LEU A 22 -0.50 2.38 10.20
N GLY A 23 -0.90 3.43 9.47
CA GLY A 23 -0.14 3.93 8.32
C GLY A 23 1.28 4.39 8.70
N GLN A 24 1.43 5.07 9.84
CA GLN A 24 2.74 5.47 10.34
C GLN A 24 3.58 4.27 10.81
N SER A 25 2.99 3.30 11.50
CA SER A 25 3.69 2.08 11.93
C SER A 25 4.17 1.27 10.72
N ALA A 26 3.36 1.11 9.68
CA ALA A 26 3.78 0.46 8.44
C ALA A 26 4.95 1.20 7.78
N THR A 27 4.89 2.53 7.74
CA THR A 27 5.99 3.37 7.22
C THR A 27 7.27 3.25 8.05
N ALA A 28 7.14 3.16 9.39
CA ALA A 28 8.27 2.95 10.29
C ALA A 28 8.89 1.58 10.07
N LEU A 29 8.09 0.51 9.98
CA LEU A 29 8.57 -0.84 9.68
C LEU A 29 9.30 -0.91 8.35
N ALA A 30 8.76 -0.30 7.29
CA ALA A 30 9.41 -0.25 5.98
C ALA A 30 10.77 0.46 6.05
N ARG A 31 10.89 1.53 6.84
CA ARG A 31 12.17 2.24 7.04
C ARG A 31 13.16 1.48 7.91
N SER A 32 12.70 0.70 8.89
CA SER A 32 13.56 -0.11 9.75
C SER A 32 14.07 -1.36 9.06
N LEU A 33 13.19 -2.08 8.36
CA LEU A 33 13.51 -3.38 7.74
C LEU A 33 13.98 -3.24 6.28
N GLY A 34 13.59 -2.17 5.60
CA GLY A 34 13.95 -1.92 4.20
C GLY A 34 15.46 -1.95 3.95
N PRO A 35 16.28 -1.17 4.69
CA PRO A 35 17.72 -1.17 4.51
C PRO A 35 18.37 -2.52 4.80
N VAL A 36 17.86 -3.27 5.77
CA VAL A 36 18.38 -4.61 6.11
C VAL A 36 18.12 -5.58 4.97
N GLY A 37 16.88 -5.66 4.48
CA GLY A 37 16.54 -6.54 3.37
C GLY A 37 17.24 -6.16 2.06
N ILE A 38 17.31 -4.86 1.76
CA ILE A 38 17.98 -4.36 0.56
C ILE A 38 19.49 -4.55 0.63
N GLY A 39 20.12 -4.31 1.78
CA GLY A 39 21.56 -4.53 1.97
C GLY A 39 21.96 -5.98 1.69
N LEU A 40 21.20 -6.94 2.24
CA LEU A 40 21.43 -8.37 2.00
C LEU A 40 21.30 -8.78 0.53
N LEU A 41 20.42 -8.11 -0.22
CA LEU A 41 20.28 -8.34 -1.67
C LEU A 41 21.42 -7.69 -2.45
N TYR A 42 21.83 -6.49 -2.05
CA TYR A 42 22.92 -5.74 -2.69
C TYR A 42 24.24 -6.48 -2.59
N ASP A 43 24.53 -7.07 -1.43
CA ASP A 43 25.75 -7.86 -1.18
C ASP A 43 25.85 -9.09 -2.11
N GLN A 44 24.71 -9.66 -2.53
CA GLN A 44 24.68 -10.76 -3.49
C GLN A 44 24.87 -10.27 -4.93
N ASN A 45 24.17 -9.19 -5.31
CA ASN A 45 24.31 -8.56 -6.61
C ASN A 45 23.67 -7.16 -6.59
N MET A 46 24.40 -6.17 -7.10
CA MET A 46 23.96 -4.78 -7.22
C MET A 46 22.61 -4.59 -7.92
N ALA A 47 22.22 -5.50 -8.82
CA ALA A 47 20.96 -5.45 -9.56
C ALA A 47 19.75 -5.97 -8.76
N LEU A 48 19.95 -6.86 -7.77
CA LEU A 48 18.86 -7.54 -7.06
C LEU A 48 17.92 -6.58 -6.29
N PRO A 49 18.41 -5.53 -5.60
CA PRO A 49 17.55 -4.53 -4.98
C PRO A 49 16.56 -3.88 -5.94
N TYR A 50 16.97 -3.65 -7.19
CA TYR A 50 16.11 -3.03 -8.22
C TYR A 50 15.01 -3.99 -8.65
N PHE A 51 15.34 -5.27 -8.89
CA PHE A 51 14.35 -6.29 -9.21
C PHE A 51 13.38 -6.51 -8.05
N ALA A 52 13.86 -6.58 -6.81
CA ALA A 52 13.01 -6.71 -5.63
C ALA A 52 12.05 -5.51 -5.48
N SER A 53 12.54 -4.29 -5.73
CA SER A 53 11.70 -3.08 -5.72
C SER A 53 10.66 -3.09 -6.84
N ALA A 54 11.02 -3.58 -8.03
CA ALA A 54 10.09 -3.72 -9.14
C ALA A 54 8.98 -4.74 -8.83
N VAL A 55 9.32 -5.88 -8.23
CA VAL A 55 8.35 -6.88 -7.77
C VAL A 55 7.42 -6.30 -6.70
N ALA A 56 7.96 -5.57 -5.72
CA ALA A 56 7.15 -4.92 -4.70
C ALA A 56 6.16 -3.89 -5.30
N ALA A 57 6.62 -3.08 -6.26
CA ALA A 57 5.75 -2.13 -6.98
C ALA A 57 4.67 -2.85 -7.80
N ALA A 58 5.01 -3.96 -8.46
CA ALA A 58 4.04 -4.77 -9.20
C ALA A 58 2.96 -5.34 -8.27
N ILE A 59 3.34 -5.86 -7.10
CA ILE A 59 2.38 -6.34 -6.09
C ILE A 59 1.45 -5.21 -5.65
N ALA A 60 1.99 -4.03 -5.35
CA ALA A 60 1.18 -2.87 -4.96
C ALA A 60 0.17 -2.47 -6.05
N LEU A 61 0.61 -2.47 -7.32
CA LEU A 61 -0.28 -2.19 -8.46
C LEU A 61 -1.39 -3.25 -8.60
N LEU A 62 -1.05 -4.53 -8.45
CA LEU A 62 -2.04 -5.61 -8.49
C LEU A 62 -3.07 -5.47 -7.36
N MET A 63 -2.64 -5.16 -6.13
CA MET A 63 -3.55 -4.91 -5.02
C MET A 63 -4.51 -3.75 -5.34
N ILE A 64 -3.99 -2.66 -5.90
CA ILE A 64 -4.81 -1.51 -6.29
C ILE A 64 -5.81 -1.90 -7.39
N ASP A 65 -5.41 -2.68 -8.38
CA ASP A 65 -6.31 -3.15 -9.44
C ASP A 65 -7.43 -4.04 -8.89
N THR A 66 -7.10 -4.99 -8.01
CA THR A 66 -8.11 -5.87 -7.37
C THR A 66 -9.13 -5.05 -6.58
N LEU A 67 -8.68 -4.09 -5.77
CA LEU A 67 -9.59 -3.24 -4.98
C LEU A 67 -10.48 -2.37 -5.87
N ARG A 68 -9.94 -1.87 -6.99
CA ARG A 68 -10.72 -1.08 -7.97
C ARG A 68 -11.77 -1.92 -8.67
N ARG A 69 -11.43 -3.16 -9.04
CA ARG A 69 -12.38 -4.09 -9.67
C ARG A 69 -13.55 -4.38 -8.76
N ASP A 70 -13.29 -4.66 -7.49
CA ASP A 70 -14.34 -4.92 -6.51
C ASP A 70 -15.29 -3.73 -6.37
N GLU A 71 -14.75 -2.51 -6.28
CA GLU A 71 -15.55 -1.30 -6.21
C GLU A 71 -16.40 -1.07 -7.48
N HIS A 72 -15.82 -1.30 -8.66
CA HIS A 72 -16.57 -1.20 -9.93
C HIS A 72 -17.71 -2.21 -10.01
N LEU A 73 -17.48 -3.46 -9.59
CA LEU A 73 -18.50 -4.51 -9.59
C LEU A 73 -19.64 -4.21 -8.61
N ARG A 74 -19.32 -3.70 -7.42
CA ARG A 74 -20.33 -3.30 -6.41
C ARG A 74 -21.25 -2.20 -6.94
N ARG A 75 -20.67 -1.15 -7.55
CA ARG A 75 -21.45 -0.05 -8.14
C ARG A 75 -22.32 -0.51 -9.30
N ALA A 76 -21.83 -1.43 -10.14
CA ALA A 76 -22.62 -1.99 -11.24
C ALA A 76 -23.81 -2.83 -10.72
N ALA A 77 -23.63 -3.58 -9.63
CA ALA A 77 -24.71 -4.33 -8.99
C ALA A 77 -25.76 -3.39 -8.36
N GLU A 78 -25.34 -2.31 -7.69
CA GLU A 78 -26.24 -1.30 -7.11
C GLU A 78 -27.03 -0.54 -8.19
N ALA A 79 -26.40 -0.20 -9.32
CA ALA A 79 -27.05 0.51 -10.43
C ALA A 79 -27.99 -0.37 -11.28
N GLY A 80 -27.80 -1.70 -11.26
CA GLY A 80 -28.65 -2.65 -11.99
C GLY A 80 -29.86 -3.17 -11.19
N LEU A 81 -29.97 -2.80 -9.91
CA LEU A 81 -31.06 -3.20 -9.00
C LEU A 81 -32.00 -2.04 -8.61
N GLY A 82 -31.84 -0.86 -9.22
CA GLY A 82 -32.77 0.27 -9.14
C GLY A 82 -33.59 0.43 -10.40
#